data_AF-A0A3D2V0D1-F1
#
_entry.id   AF-A0A3D2V0D1-F1
#
_cell.length_a   1.000
_cell.length_b   1.000
_cell.length_c   1.000
_cell.angle_alpha   90.00
_cell.angle_beta   90.00
_cell.angle_gamma   90.00
#
_symmetry.space_group_name_H-M   'P 1'
#
loop_
_entity.id
_entity.type
_entity.pdbx_description
1 polymer ?
#
loop_
_entity_poly.entity_id
_entity_poly.type
_entity_poly.pdbx_seq_one_letter_code
_entity_poly.pdbx_strand_id
1 'polypeptide(L)'
;LVIFLGTLGFCALGTLLSSLASNLKSREIMLPILLYPLLIPVVIAVVRMTGQILNGEPLSEMINWIGLTASFDIIYIGVSIMTIDHILEE
;
A
#
# COMPACT_ATOMS: atom_id res chain seq x y z
N LEU A 1 -12.72 5.61 -7.37
CA LEU A 1 -12.33 4.30 -6.81
C LEU A 1 -10.83 4.07 -6.88
N VAL A 2 -10.24 4.05 -8.09
CA VAL A 2 -8.81 3.74 -8.28
C VAL A 2 -7.87 4.68 -7.52
N ILE A 3 -8.11 5.99 -7.60
CA ILE A 3 -7.33 6.98 -6.84
C ILE A 3 -7.47 6.74 -5.33
N PHE A 4 -8.70 6.48 -4.86
CA PHE A 4 -8.97 6.27 -3.44
C PHE A 4 -8.26 5.03 -2.88
N LEU A 5 -8.37 3.88 -3.55
CA LEU A 5 -7.67 2.64 -3.17
C LEU A 5 -6.15 2.81 -3.26
N GLY A 6 -5.64 3.43 -4.34
CA GLY A 6 -4.21 3.69 -4.49
C GLY A 6 -3.65 4.59 -3.39
N THR A 7 -4.37 5.66 -3.03
CA THR A 7 -3.97 6.55 -1.93
C THR A 7 -4.03 5.85 -0.58
N LEU A 8 -5.06 5.04 -0.30
CA LEU A 8 -5.19 4.29 0.95
C LEU A 8 -4.01 3.34 1.17
N GLY A 9 -3.71 2.49 0.19
CA GLY A 9 -2.60 1.55 0.28
C GLY A 9 -1.25 2.24 0.41
N PHE A 10 -1.04 3.33 -0.33
CA PHE A 10 0.18 4.13 -0.22
C PHE A 10 0.33 4.76 1.16
N CYS A 11 -0.74 5.36 1.69
CA CYS A 11 -0.74 5.95 3.04
C CYS A 11 -0.50 4.89 4.12
N ALA A 12 -1.15 3.73 4.04
CA ALA A 12 -0.97 2.66 5.02
C ALA A 12 0.49 2.15 5.05
N LEU A 13 1.08 1.87 3.88
CA LEU A 13 2.48 1.48 3.75
C LEU A 13 3.44 2.57 4.27
N GLY A 14 3.21 3.82 3.85
CA GLY A 14 4.05 4.96 4.22
C GLY A 14 4.05 5.20 5.73
N THR A 15 2.87 5.14 6.37
CA THR A 15 2.75 5.30 7.81
C THR A 15 3.46 4.19 8.58
N LEU A 16 3.22 2.92 8.23
CA LEU A 16 3.84 1.77 8.89
C LEU A 16 5.37 1.84 8.77
N LEU A 17 5.88 2.07 7.55
CA LEU A 17 7.31 2.08 7.29
C LEU A 17 7.99 3.31 7.89
N SER A 18 7.32 4.47 7.93
CA SER A 18 7.83 5.65 8.65
C SER A 18 7.91 5.40 10.16
N SER A 19 6.92 4.70 10.73
CA SER A 19 6.93 4.34 12.16
C SER A 19 8.06 3.36 12.45
N LEU A 20 8.23 2.29 11.66
CA LEU A 20 9.34 1.35 11.86
C LEU A 20 10.69 2.04 11.72
N ALA A 21 10.84 2.93 10.74
CA ALA A 21 12.10 3.61 10.47
C ALA A 21 12.51 4.60 11.56
N SER A 22 11.58 5.12 12.40
CA SER A 22 11.95 6.04 13.48
C SER A 22 12.86 5.41 14.53
N ASN A 23 12.75 4.09 14.71
CA ASN A 23 13.49 3.36 15.75
C ASN A 23 14.80 2.73 15.22
N LEU A 24 15.13 2.86 13.93
CA LEU A 24 16.35 2.29 13.35
C LEU A 24 17.47 3.31 13.08
N LYS A 25 18.70 2.95 13.47
CA LYS A 25 19.93 3.70 13.13
C LYS A 25 20.20 3.84 11.63
N SER A 26 19.64 2.97 10.78
CA SER A 26 19.82 2.95 9.32
C SER A 26 18.52 3.27 8.56
N ARG A 27 17.71 4.20 9.10
CA ARG A 27 16.38 4.56 8.57
C ARG A 27 16.36 4.81 7.05
N GLU A 28 17.40 5.43 6.51
CA GLU A 28 17.44 5.90 5.12
C GLU A 28 17.61 4.76 4.10
N ILE A 29 18.13 3.61 4.53
CA ILE A 29 18.34 2.44 3.67
C ILE A 29 17.19 1.45 3.83
N MET A 30 16.68 1.28 5.05
CA MET A 30 15.63 0.29 5.32
C MET A 30 14.30 0.69 4.70
N LEU A 31 13.93 1.98 4.72
CA LEU A 31 12.69 2.47 4.15
C LEU A 31 12.61 2.14 2.66
N PRO A 32 13.56 2.53 1.79
CA PRO A 32 13.50 2.17 0.36
C PRO A 32 13.55 0.68 0.09
N ILE A 33 14.35 -0.10 0.84
CA ILE A 33 14.55 -1.52 0.55
C ILE A 33 13.30 -2.36 0.83
N LEU A 34 12.49 -1.97 1.82
CA LEU A 34 11.22 -2.62 2.16
C LEU A 34 10.04 -1.96 1.45
N LEU A 35 10.01 -0.64 1.36
CA LEU A 35 8.92 0.10 0.73
C LEU A 35 8.82 -0.26 -0.75
N TYR A 36 9.94 -0.29 -1.48
CA TYR A 36 9.94 -0.53 -2.91
C TYR A 36 9.28 -1.87 -3.33
N PRO A 37 9.67 -3.04 -2.80
CA PRO A 37 9.03 -4.31 -3.17
C PRO A 37 7.56 -4.37 -2.75
N LEU A 38 7.19 -3.72 -1.65
CA LEU A 38 5.80 -3.70 -1.15
C LEU A 38 4.90 -2.76 -1.95
N LEU A 39 5.45 -1.68 -2.49
CA LEU A 39 4.70 -0.68 -3.24
C LEU A 39 4.39 -1.12 -4.68
N ILE A 40 5.28 -1.91 -5.29
CA ILE A 40 5.13 -2.41 -6.66
C ILE A 40 3.77 -3.07 -6.93
N PRO A 41 3.29 -4.05 -6.14
CA PRO A 41 2.00 -4.70 -6.43
C PRO A 41 0.83 -3.72 -6.44
N VAL A 42 0.80 -2.75 -5.52
CA VAL A 42 -0.24 -1.72 -5.46
C VAL A 42 -0.15 -0.80 -6.68
N VAL A 43 1.05 -0.35 -7.05
CA VAL A 43 1.26 0.51 -8.22
C VAL A 43 0.83 -0.21 -9.49
N ILE A 44 1.19 -1.47 -9.67
CA ILE A 44 0.77 -2.26 -10.83
C ILE A 44 -0.75 -2.35 -10.90
N ALA A 45 -1.43 -2.63 -9.78
CA ALA A 45 -2.88 -2.72 -9.75
C ALA A 45 -3.55 -1.39 -10.12
N VAL A 46 -3.07 -0.27 -9.56
CA VAL A 46 -3.59 1.07 -9.83
C VAL A 46 -3.38 1.50 -11.29
N VAL A 47 -2.19 1.24 -11.84
CA VAL A 47 -1.87 1.53 -13.25
C VAL A 47 -2.77 0.70 -14.18
N ARG A 48 -2.95 -0.59 -13.89
CA ARG A 48 -3.81 -1.49 -14.67
C ARG A 48 -5.27 -1.05 -14.63
N MET A 49 -5.80 -0.75 -13.46
CA MET A 49 -7.16 -0.24 -13.32
C MET A 49 -7.35 1.10 -14.06
N THR A 50 -6.38 2.01 -13.96
CA THR A 50 -6.43 3.29 -14.67
C THR A 50 -6.42 3.09 -16.18
N GLY A 51 -5.58 2.19 -16.71
CA GLY A 51 -5.55 1.84 -18.12
C GLY A 51 -6.87 1.24 -18.62
N GLN A 52 -7.46 0.32 -17.85
CA GLN A 52 -8.76 -0.27 -18.18
C GLN A 52 -9.88 0.79 -18.19
N ILE A 53 -9.86 1.77 -17.27
CA ILE A 53 -10.82 2.88 -17.26
C ILE A 53 -10.67 3.74 -18.53
N LEU A 54 -9.44 4.05 -18.92
CA LEU A 54 -9.17 4.85 -20.12
C LEU A 54 -9.57 4.13 -21.42
N ASN A 55 -9.51 2.80 -21.43
CA ASN A 55 -9.98 1.97 -22.54
C ASN A 55 -11.52 1.83 -22.57
N GLY A 56 -12.24 2.33 -21.57
CA GLY A 56 -13.70 2.21 -21.48
C GLY A 56 -14.18 0.81 -21.10
N GLU A 57 -13.31 -0.02 -20.53
CA GLU A 57 -13.66 -1.38 -20.09
C GLU A 57 -14.62 -1.34 -18.89
N PRO A 58 -15.58 -2.29 -18.80
CA PRO A 58 -16.50 -2.37 -17.69
C PRO A 58 -15.79 -2.73 -16.37
N LEU A 59 -16.37 -2.29 -15.25
CA LEU A 59 -15.87 -2.56 -13.91
C LEU A 59 -15.73 -4.06 -13.57
N SER A 60 -16.47 -4.94 -14.26
CA SER A 60 -16.36 -6.39 -14.09
C SER A 60 -14.96 -6.93 -14.44
N GLU A 61 -14.31 -6.34 -15.44
CA GLU A 61 -12.94 -6.68 -15.87
C GLU A 61 -11.88 -6.21 -14.85
N MET A 62 -12.26 -5.34 -13.91
CA MET A 62 -11.39 -4.74 -12.90
C MET A 62 -11.50 -5.42 -11.53
N ILE A 63 -12.47 -6.31 -11.33
CA ILE A 63 -12.77 -6.94 -10.02
C ILE A 63 -11.54 -7.59 -9.39
N ASN A 64 -10.71 -8.26 -10.18
CA ASN A 64 -9.50 -8.92 -9.68
C ASN A 64 -8.48 -7.90 -9.14
N TRP A 65 -8.29 -6.78 -9.84
CA TRP A 65 -7.37 -5.73 -9.42
C TRP A 65 -7.90 -4.94 -8.22
N ILE A 66 -9.21 -4.67 -8.19
CA ILE A 66 -9.88 -4.06 -7.05
C ILE A 66 -9.73 -4.96 -5.83
N GLY A 67 -10.00 -6.26 -5.96
CA GLY A 67 -9.85 -7.23 -4.88
C GLY A 67 -8.43 -7.35 -4.36
N LEU A 68 -7.44 -7.35 -5.26
CA LEU A 68 -6.02 -7.35 -4.89
C LEU A 68 -5.63 -6.10 -4.11
N THR A 69 -6.01 -4.92 -4.61
CA THR A 69 -5.69 -3.64 -3.96
C THR A 69 -6.40 -3.52 -2.61
N ALA A 70 -7.69 -3.85 -2.54
CA ALA A 70 -8.46 -3.78 -1.30
C ALA A 70 -7.98 -4.78 -0.24
N SER A 71 -7.60 -6.01 -0.65
CA SER A 71 -7.04 -6.99 0.28
C SER A 71 -5.71 -6.51 0.84
N PHE A 72 -4.87 -5.92 -0.03
CA PHE A 72 -3.61 -5.33 0.39
C PHE A 72 -3.82 -4.19 1.39
N ASP A 73 -4.73 -3.27 1.12
CA ASP A 73 -5.09 -2.16 2.02
C ASP A 73 -5.55 -2.68 3.38
N ILE A 74 -6.48 -3.65 3.41
CA ILE A 74 -7.00 -4.23 4.66
C ILE A 74 -5.88 -4.86 5.48
N ILE A 75 -5.01 -5.65 4.85
CA ILE A 75 -3.89 -6.32 5.53
C ILE A 75 -2.95 -5.27 6.11
N TYR A 76 -2.52 -4.29 5.32
CA TYR A 76 -1.54 -3.31 5.78
C TYR A 76 -2.09 -2.35 6.82
N ILE A 77 -3.36 -1.94 6.73
CA ILE A 77 -4.00 -1.15 7.77
C ILE A 77 -4.09 -1.96 9.07
N GLY A 78 -4.52 -3.23 8.99
CA GLY A 78 -4.58 -4.11 10.15
C GLY A 78 -3.23 -4.29 10.83
N VAL A 79 -2.19 -4.60 10.04
CA VAL A 79 -0.81 -4.73 10.55
C VAL A 79 -0.31 -3.39 11.11
N SER A 80 -0.61 -2.26 10.47
CA SER A 80 -0.21 -0.93 10.95
C SER A 80 -0.78 -0.66 12.34
N ILE A 81 -2.08 -0.90 12.54
CA ILE A 81 -2.74 -0.70 13.83
C ILE A 81 -2.15 -1.62 14.91
N MET A 82 -1.92 -2.90 14.59
CA MET A 82 -1.37 -3.86 15.56
C MET A 82 0.09 -3.57 15.95
N THR A 83 0.86 -2.99 15.02
CA THR A 83 2.30 -2.77 15.21
C THR A 83 2.60 -1.38 15.77
N ILE A 84 1.75 -0.37 15.51
CA ILE A 84 1.99 1.02 15.94
C ILE A 84 2.22 1.12 17.46
N ASP A 85 1.42 0.43 18.27
CA ASP A 85 1.54 0.50 19.72
C ASP A 85 2.89 -0.06 20.20
N HIS A 86 3.34 -1.18 19.61
CA HIS A 86 4.64 -1.79 19.91
C HIS A 86 5.81 -0.92 19.48
N ILE A 87 5.67 -0.17 18.38
CA ILE A 87 6.72 0.75 17.89
C ILE A 87 6.80 2.01 18.76
N LEU A 88 5.67 2.49 19.27
CA LEU A 88 5.60 3.69 20.11
C LEU A 88 5.97 3.44 21.58
N GLU A 89 5.89 2.19 22.06
CA GLU A 89 6.32 1.81 23.42
C GLU A 89 7.84 1.68 23.58
N GLU A 90 8.62 1.67 22.49
CA GLU A 90 10.10 1.81 22.50
C GLU A 90 10.54 3.29 22.42
#